data_AF-A0A1F9ZRH5-F1
#
_entry.id   AF-A0A1F9ZRH5-F1
#
_cell.length_a   1.000
_cell.length_b   1.000
_cell.length_c   1.000
_cell.angle_alpha   90.00
_cell.angle_beta   90.00
_cell.angle_gamma   90.00
#
_symmetry.space_group_name_H-M   'P 1'
#
loop_
_entity.id
_entity.type
_entity.pdbx_description
1 polymer ?
#
loop_
_entity_poly.entity_id
_entity_poly.type
_entity_poly.pdbx_seq_one_letter_code
_entity_poly.pdbx_strand_id
1 'polypeptide(L)'
;MSNTSKGLGKRGSKLWIQFLVNQKHGDKLSKCIIQEDNGISKIKWLSPLKQEDYEEYMLNSDIILERIRSEGVYIDKNMILNFWPSQSPHWDAIGIYYDEQNIPGLLLVEAKANIREMNSKKSSVPSSFRSQQNTLLIEESMLNAYDEFCSGPNFASWTEKYYQLGNRLTFLNKLKSHFPVKLILLNIVNDETYIKCSFEEWQDHYRNVFAEMTNTRNLPSLKTKNIDIVYYNGEFAQILDSGNFEIVEIEDNLLKIPSKFVQDVIRKIMDDSLSGITKLPADPNSFKSQFGSSFSPRKNEDKKNEHTICDKYNFIPSDYLGECCETLVAVCYNGDDFDERLRQGLNHVIDNCYNQNKYLYFLTTQWDINSIRKYRDKILRALEIGVELHFILINGKTAKEMPYL
;
A
#
# COMPACT_ATOMS: atom_id res chain seq x y z
N MET A 1 -0.38 15.25 -13.07
CA MET A 1 0.85 15.30 -12.24
C MET A 1 0.79 14.10 -11.30
N SER A 2 1.79 13.22 -11.32
CA SER A 2 1.88 12.13 -10.33
C SER A 2 2.23 12.72 -8.96
N ASN A 3 1.66 12.16 -7.90
CA ASN A 3 1.98 12.60 -6.55
C ASN A 3 3.31 11.96 -6.13
N THR A 4 4.42 12.69 -6.26
CA THR A 4 5.77 12.22 -5.89
C THR A 4 6.06 12.33 -4.39
N SER A 5 5.04 12.50 -3.55
CA SER A 5 5.23 12.55 -2.10
C SER A 5 5.89 11.26 -1.60
N LYS A 6 6.91 11.36 -0.75
CA LYS A 6 7.46 10.15 -0.13
C LYS A 6 6.47 9.50 0.83
N GLY A 7 6.64 8.21 1.06
CA GLY A 7 5.85 7.43 2.00
C GLY A 7 4.52 6.90 1.48
N LEU A 8 3.80 6.27 2.41
CA LEU A 8 2.54 5.61 2.16
C LEU A 8 1.48 6.59 1.66
N GLY A 9 0.84 6.27 0.54
CA GLY A 9 -0.29 7.01 0.00
C GLY A 9 -1.49 6.93 0.92
N LYS A 10 -2.25 8.01 1.04
CA LYS A 10 -3.43 8.05 1.93
C LYS A 10 -4.70 7.46 1.29
N ARG A 11 -4.75 7.45 -0.04
CA ARG A 11 -5.91 7.07 -0.85
C ARG A 11 -5.54 6.92 -2.32
N GLY A 12 -6.48 6.39 -3.11
CA GLY A 12 -6.37 6.33 -4.55
C GLY A 12 -5.35 5.30 -5.02
N SER A 13 -4.98 5.39 -6.30
CA SER A 13 -4.08 4.42 -6.94
C SER A 13 -2.75 4.29 -6.23
N LYS A 14 -2.21 5.39 -5.67
CA LYS A 14 -0.95 5.36 -4.93
C LYS A 14 -0.99 4.45 -3.71
N LEU A 15 -2.01 4.58 -2.86
CA LEU A 15 -2.19 3.67 -1.71
C LEU A 15 -2.30 2.23 -2.20
N TRP A 16 -3.13 2.00 -3.22
CA TRP A 16 -3.40 0.67 -3.73
C TRP A 16 -2.19 0.00 -4.38
N ILE A 17 -1.41 0.69 -5.20
CA ILE A 17 -0.24 0.06 -5.85
C ILE A 17 0.85 -0.26 -4.83
N GLN A 18 1.09 0.64 -3.89
CA GLN A 18 2.04 0.43 -2.79
C GLN A 18 1.63 -0.76 -1.93
N PHE A 19 0.34 -0.84 -1.61
CA PHE A 19 -0.25 -1.96 -0.91
C PHE A 19 -0.07 -3.28 -1.69
N LEU A 20 -0.52 -3.29 -2.94
CA LEU A 20 -0.57 -4.46 -3.80
C LEU A 20 0.79 -5.04 -4.13
N VAL A 21 1.82 -4.20 -4.27
CA VAL A 21 3.20 -4.64 -4.52
C VAL A 21 3.85 -5.23 -3.27
N ASN A 22 3.53 -4.70 -2.09
CA ASN A 22 4.20 -5.10 -0.85
C ASN A 22 3.48 -6.23 -0.11
N GLN A 23 2.17 -6.36 -0.27
CA GLN A 23 1.40 -7.44 0.34
C GLN A 23 1.90 -8.80 -0.17
N LYS A 24 2.43 -9.64 0.74
CA LYS A 24 2.97 -10.97 0.42
C LYS A 24 3.90 -10.94 -0.81
N HIS A 25 4.78 -9.93 -0.89
CA HIS A 25 5.68 -9.71 -2.02
C HIS A 25 4.97 -9.60 -3.38
N GLY A 26 3.76 -9.05 -3.38
CA GLY A 26 2.99 -8.77 -4.57
C GLY A 26 2.16 -9.93 -5.09
N ASP A 27 2.01 -11.03 -4.33
CA ASP A 27 1.32 -12.26 -4.75
C ASP A 27 -0.06 -12.00 -5.36
N LYS A 28 -0.88 -11.13 -4.73
CA LYS A 28 -2.23 -10.84 -5.21
C LYS A 28 -2.23 -10.11 -6.56
N LEU A 29 -1.41 -9.06 -6.68
CA LEU A 29 -1.27 -8.33 -7.94
C LEU A 29 -0.68 -9.20 -9.04
N SER A 30 0.35 -9.99 -8.71
CA SER A 30 0.96 -10.93 -9.63
C SER A 30 -0.05 -11.94 -10.16
N LYS A 31 -0.90 -12.50 -9.30
CA LYS A 31 -1.99 -13.40 -9.72
C LYS A 31 -3.00 -12.72 -10.63
N CYS A 32 -3.42 -11.49 -10.32
CA CYS A 32 -4.32 -10.74 -11.19
C CYS A 32 -3.73 -10.50 -12.57
N ILE A 33 -2.43 -10.15 -12.65
CA ILE A 33 -1.74 -9.94 -13.93
C ILE A 33 -1.58 -11.27 -14.69
N ILE A 34 -1.16 -12.34 -14.02
CA ILE A 34 -0.98 -13.66 -14.64
C ILE A 34 -2.31 -14.23 -15.16
N GLN A 35 -3.43 -13.98 -14.47
CA GLN A 35 -4.76 -14.36 -14.95
C GLN A 35 -5.18 -13.59 -16.20
N GLU A 36 -4.76 -12.33 -16.31
CA GLU A 36 -5.00 -11.52 -17.51
C GLU A 36 -4.06 -11.94 -18.65
N ASP A 37 -2.83 -12.34 -18.34
CA ASP A 37 -1.81 -12.71 -19.31
C ASP A 37 -1.08 -14.01 -18.92
N ASN A 38 -1.56 -15.11 -19.49
CA ASN A 38 -1.00 -16.46 -19.31
C ASN A 38 0.43 -16.60 -19.86
N GLY A 39 0.94 -15.62 -20.61
CA GLY A 39 2.35 -15.60 -21.04
C GLY A 39 3.33 -15.28 -19.90
N ILE A 40 2.82 -14.88 -18.74
CA ILE A 40 3.60 -14.60 -17.54
C ILE A 40 3.46 -15.76 -16.55
N SER A 41 4.58 -16.34 -16.13
CA SER A 41 4.62 -17.40 -15.12
C SER A 41 4.86 -16.87 -13.71
N LYS A 42 5.63 -15.78 -13.59
CA LYS A 42 6.04 -15.19 -12.31
C LYS A 42 6.34 -13.70 -12.47
N ILE A 43 6.13 -12.93 -11.39
CA ILE A 43 6.55 -11.53 -11.31
C ILE A 43 7.37 -11.31 -10.04
N LYS A 44 8.49 -10.60 -10.16
CA LYS A 44 9.29 -10.04 -9.08
C LYS A 44 9.17 -8.53 -9.08
N TRP A 45 8.63 -7.95 -8.02
CA TRP A 45 8.47 -6.51 -7.91
C TRP A 45 9.75 -5.82 -7.44
N LEU A 46 10.11 -4.72 -8.10
CA LEU A 46 11.31 -3.92 -7.81
C LEU A 46 10.98 -2.57 -7.16
N SER A 47 9.79 -2.03 -7.41
CA SER A 47 9.26 -0.82 -6.77
C SER A 47 7.74 -0.73 -6.89
N PRO A 48 7.05 0.00 -5.99
CA PRO A 48 7.58 0.64 -4.78
C PRO A 48 7.72 -0.36 -3.64
N LEU A 49 8.80 -0.28 -2.85
CA LEU A 49 9.05 -1.21 -1.73
C LEU A 49 8.90 -0.50 -0.37
N LYS A 50 8.23 -1.14 0.59
CA LYS A 50 7.99 -0.59 1.94
C LYS A 50 9.27 -0.19 2.66
N GLN A 51 10.31 -1.03 2.58
CA GLN A 51 11.62 -0.75 3.18
C GLN A 51 12.35 0.46 2.57
N GLU A 52 11.86 0.97 1.45
CA GLU A 52 12.39 2.13 0.73
C GLU A 52 11.41 3.30 0.78
N ASP A 53 10.54 3.32 1.79
CA ASP A 53 9.52 4.35 1.96
C ASP A 53 8.63 4.50 0.72
N TYR A 54 8.39 3.38 0.04
CA TYR A 54 7.55 3.28 -1.15
C TYR A 54 7.97 4.19 -2.31
N GLU A 55 9.27 4.40 -2.50
CA GLU A 55 9.81 5.23 -3.59
C GLU A 55 9.39 4.72 -4.98
N GLU A 56 8.89 5.63 -5.81
CA GLU A 56 8.52 5.41 -7.21
C GLU A 56 9.67 5.88 -8.11
N TYR A 57 10.16 5.00 -8.99
CA TYR A 57 11.37 5.28 -9.76
C TYR A 57 11.09 5.71 -11.21
N MET A 58 11.92 6.62 -11.68
CA MET A 58 12.17 6.83 -13.10
C MET A 58 12.99 5.68 -13.68
N LEU A 59 12.69 5.23 -14.91
CA LEU A 59 13.41 4.10 -15.52
C LEU A 59 14.89 4.40 -15.77
N ASN A 60 15.27 5.67 -15.88
CA ASN A 60 16.67 6.09 -16.03
C ASN A 60 17.41 6.31 -14.69
N SER A 61 16.83 5.90 -13.56
CA SER A 61 17.49 5.86 -12.26
C SER A 61 18.56 4.77 -12.22
N ASP A 62 19.76 5.09 -11.75
CA ASP A 62 20.85 4.10 -11.69
C ASP A 62 20.52 2.95 -10.72
N ILE A 63 19.76 3.25 -9.65
CA ILE A 63 19.31 2.24 -8.66
C ILE A 63 18.38 1.22 -9.34
N ILE A 64 17.40 1.68 -10.13
CA ILE A 64 16.45 0.75 -10.75
C ILE A 64 17.09 0.01 -11.92
N LEU A 65 17.97 0.66 -12.68
CA LEU A 65 18.71 0.01 -13.77
C LEU A 65 19.60 -1.12 -13.28
N GLU A 66 20.25 -0.96 -12.12
CA GLU A 66 21.05 -2.02 -11.51
C GLU A 66 20.19 -3.21 -11.06
N ARG A 67 19.00 -2.96 -10.49
CA ARG A 67 18.06 -4.04 -10.12
C ARG A 67 17.49 -4.76 -11.34
N ILE A 68 17.16 -4.03 -12.40
CA ILE A 68 16.69 -4.64 -13.65
C ILE A 68 17.80 -5.51 -14.25
N ARG A 69 19.06 -5.04 -14.20
CA ARG A 69 20.25 -5.79 -14.63
C ARG A 69 20.48 -7.05 -13.79
N SER A 70 20.30 -6.98 -12.47
CA SER A 70 20.47 -8.16 -11.59
C SER A 70 19.48 -9.28 -11.89
N GLU A 71 18.34 -8.96 -12.50
CA GLU A 71 17.36 -9.96 -12.95
C GLU A 71 17.54 -10.42 -14.40
N GLY A 72 18.61 -9.98 -15.09
CA GLY A 72 18.95 -10.44 -16.43
C GLY A 72 18.40 -9.60 -17.60
N VAL A 73 17.82 -8.42 -17.32
CA VAL A 73 17.41 -7.47 -18.37
C VAL A 73 18.43 -6.33 -18.44
N TYR A 74 19.05 -6.13 -19.60
CA TYR A 74 20.06 -5.08 -19.78
C TYR A 74 19.50 -3.86 -20.50
N ILE A 75 19.45 -2.72 -19.80
CA ILE A 75 19.04 -1.43 -20.36
C ILE A 75 20.25 -0.49 -20.36
N ASP A 76 20.81 -0.22 -21.54
CA ASP A 76 21.81 0.83 -21.71
C ASP A 76 21.14 2.20 -21.68
N LYS A 77 21.38 2.96 -20.62
CA LYS A 77 20.80 4.30 -20.42
C LYS A 77 21.13 5.27 -21.56
N ASN A 78 22.36 5.23 -22.08
CA ASN A 78 22.86 6.18 -23.08
C ASN A 78 22.45 5.79 -24.50
N MET A 79 22.15 4.52 -24.75
CA MET A 79 21.73 4.02 -26.06
C MET A 79 20.22 3.87 -26.18
N ILE A 80 19.54 3.37 -25.14
CA ILE A 80 18.12 3.01 -25.18
C ILE A 80 17.24 4.13 -24.64
N LEU A 81 17.68 4.86 -23.61
CA LEU A 81 16.86 5.87 -22.92
C LEU A 81 17.18 7.32 -23.32
N ASN A 82 18.12 7.55 -24.24
CA ASN A 82 18.52 8.88 -24.71
C ASN A 82 17.48 9.60 -25.58
N PHE A 83 16.44 8.88 -26.03
CA PHE A 83 15.30 9.44 -26.77
C PHE A 83 14.44 10.35 -25.90
N TRP A 84 14.56 10.26 -24.57
CA TRP A 84 13.78 11.07 -23.64
C TRP A 84 14.67 12.01 -22.84
N PRO A 85 14.18 13.20 -22.43
CA PRO A 85 14.90 14.07 -21.52
C PRO A 85 15.30 13.36 -20.22
N SER A 86 16.29 13.95 -19.53
CA SER A 86 16.84 13.39 -18.29
C SER A 86 15.79 13.19 -17.19
N GLN A 87 14.70 13.95 -17.18
CA GLN A 87 13.54 13.70 -16.33
C GLN A 87 12.56 12.80 -17.10
N SER A 88 12.72 11.49 -16.91
CA SER A 88 11.82 10.49 -17.48
C SER A 88 10.55 10.35 -16.64
N PRO A 89 9.50 9.68 -17.15
CA PRO A 89 8.32 9.39 -16.34
C PRO A 89 8.68 8.52 -15.13
N HIS A 90 8.16 8.88 -13.95
CA HIS A 90 8.12 7.98 -12.80
C HIS A 90 7.10 6.88 -13.05
N TRP A 91 7.38 5.64 -12.69
CA TRP A 91 6.43 4.53 -12.82
C TRP A 91 5.80 4.22 -11.47
N ASP A 92 4.49 3.97 -11.45
CA ASP A 92 3.75 3.66 -10.21
C ASP A 92 4.19 2.32 -9.63
N ALA A 93 4.59 1.37 -10.49
CA ALA A 93 5.36 0.19 -10.11
C ALA A 93 6.24 -0.32 -11.25
N ILE A 94 7.32 -1.00 -10.88
CA ILE A 94 8.26 -1.66 -11.79
C ILE A 94 8.49 -3.08 -11.28
N GLY A 95 8.43 -4.06 -12.19
CA GLY A 95 8.72 -5.45 -11.90
C GLY A 95 9.47 -6.13 -13.04
N ILE A 96 9.93 -7.35 -12.77
CA ILE A 96 10.45 -8.27 -13.76
C ILE A 96 9.49 -9.44 -13.83
N TYR A 97 8.94 -9.68 -15.00
CA TYR A 97 8.15 -10.87 -15.25
C TYR A 97 9.03 -11.96 -15.86
N TYR A 98 8.64 -13.21 -15.69
CA TYR A 98 9.25 -14.36 -16.32
C TYR A 98 8.18 -15.07 -17.13
N ASP A 99 8.52 -15.54 -18.33
CA ASP A 99 7.64 -16.43 -19.09
C ASP A 99 7.76 -17.88 -18.61
N GLU A 100 7.09 -18.82 -19.29
CA GLU A 100 7.18 -20.25 -18.97
C GLU A 100 8.58 -20.84 -19.18
N GLN A 101 9.40 -20.22 -20.04
CA GLN A 101 10.78 -20.58 -20.29
C GLN A 101 11.76 -19.89 -19.32
N ASN A 102 11.22 -19.16 -18.33
CA ASN A 102 11.97 -18.38 -17.34
C ASN A 102 12.86 -17.29 -17.97
N ILE A 103 12.46 -16.76 -19.13
CA ILE A 103 13.10 -15.62 -19.77
C ILE A 103 12.57 -14.34 -19.10
N PRO A 104 13.45 -13.47 -18.57
CA PRO A 104 13.01 -12.25 -17.90
C PRO A 104 12.56 -11.18 -18.90
N GLY A 105 11.51 -10.47 -18.55
CA GLY A 105 11.01 -9.29 -19.24
C GLY A 105 10.67 -8.17 -18.27
N LEU A 106 10.67 -6.94 -18.77
CA LEU A 106 10.36 -5.76 -17.96
C LEU A 106 8.83 -5.58 -17.86
N LEU A 107 8.34 -5.35 -16.64
CA LEU A 107 6.94 -5.04 -16.38
C LEU A 107 6.83 -3.62 -15.82
N LEU A 108 6.10 -2.76 -16.52
CA LEU A 108 5.90 -1.36 -16.16
C LEU A 108 4.43 -1.11 -15.86
N VAL A 109 4.12 -0.44 -14.74
CA VAL A 109 2.74 -0.23 -14.29
C VAL A 109 2.39 1.25 -14.22
N GLU A 110 1.23 1.62 -14.77
CA GLU A 110 0.51 2.86 -14.50
C GLU A 110 -0.79 2.50 -13.78
N ALA A 111 -0.99 3.04 -12.58
CA ALA A 111 -2.14 2.76 -11.72
C ALA A 111 -3.05 3.98 -11.60
N LYS A 112 -4.35 3.78 -11.83
CA LYS A 112 -5.38 4.82 -11.69
C LYS A 112 -6.53 4.33 -10.82
N ALA A 113 -7.07 5.22 -9.99
CA ALA A 113 -8.25 4.92 -9.17
C ALA A 113 -9.53 5.61 -9.67
N ASN A 114 -9.40 6.57 -10.59
CA ASN A 114 -10.55 7.21 -11.20
C ASN A 114 -10.26 7.63 -12.65
N ILE A 115 -11.26 7.51 -13.53
CA ILE A 115 -11.17 7.92 -14.95
C ILE A 115 -10.79 9.39 -15.14
N ARG A 116 -11.09 10.28 -14.17
CA ARG A 116 -10.71 11.70 -14.24
C ARG A 116 -9.20 11.90 -14.22
N GLU A 117 -8.45 10.97 -13.63
CA GLU A 117 -6.99 11.03 -13.56
C GLU A 117 -6.32 10.78 -14.93
N MET A 118 -7.04 10.22 -15.90
CA MET A 118 -6.53 9.98 -17.26
C MET A 118 -6.38 11.28 -18.05
N ASN A 119 -7.21 12.29 -17.75
CA ASN A 119 -7.11 13.61 -18.37
C ASN A 119 -5.86 14.32 -17.84
N SER A 120 -4.81 14.33 -18.65
CA SER A 120 -3.51 14.89 -18.33
C SER A 120 -3.01 15.73 -19.49
N LYS A 121 -2.65 16.98 -19.20
CA LYS A 121 -2.06 17.90 -20.18
C LYS A 121 -0.56 18.01 -19.93
N LYS A 122 0.21 18.24 -20.99
CA LYS A 122 1.60 18.68 -20.88
C LYS A 122 1.68 19.96 -20.05
N SER A 123 2.74 20.09 -19.25
CA SER A 123 2.96 21.26 -18.40
C SER A 123 3.07 22.56 -19.20
N SER A 124 2.94 23.69 -18.50
CA SER A 124 2.97 25.06 -19.02
C SER A 124 4.08 25.35 -20.03
N VAL A 125 3.84 26.36 -20.87
CA VAL A 125 4.74 26.81 -21.95
C VAL A 125 6.20 26.88 -21.48
N PRO A 126 7.14 26.23 -22.20
CA PRO A 126 8.54 26.18 -21.81
C PRO A 126 9.17 27.58 -21.78
N SER A 127 9.68 27.98 -20.62
CA SER A 127 10.22 29.32 -20.35
C SER A 127 11.72 29.46 -20.61
N SER A 128 12.43 28.35 -20.83
CA SER A 128 13.87 28.31 -21.12
C SER A 128 14.18 27.56 -22.41
N PHE A 129 15.31 27.88 -23.05
CA PHE A 129 15.78 27.18 -24.24
C PHE A 129 15.93 25.66 -24.00
N ARG A 130 16.48 25.24 -22.86
CA ARG A 130 16.59 23.84 -22.48
C ARG A 130 15.21 23.16 -22.34
N SER A 131 14.23 23.86 -21.76
CA SER A 131 12.86 23.33 -21.68
C SER A 131 12.18 23.24 -23.05
N GLN A 132 12.52 24.12 -24.00
CA GLN A 132 12.03 24.05 -25.38
C GLN A 132 12.64 22.85 -26.11
N GLN A 133 13.96 22.63 -25.99
CA GLN A 133 14.61 21.44 -26.55
C GLN A 133 14.04 20.13 -26.00
N ASN A 134 13.83 20.05 -24.68
CA ASN A 134 13.17 18.90 -24.06
C ASN A 134 11.74 18.69 -24.60
N THR A 135 11.00 19.79 -24.80
CA THR A 135 9.63 19.75 -25.32
C THR A 135 9.59 19.18 -26.73
N LEU A 136 10.52 19.61 -27.59
CA LEU A 136 10.67 19.12 -28.96
C LEU A 136 11.07 17.64 -28.99
N LEU A 137 12.06 17.23 -28.19
CA LEU A 137 12.50 15.83 -28.11
C LEU A 137 11.37 14.89 -27.66
N ILE A 138 10.54 15.32 -26.71
CA ILE A 138 9.36 14.58 -26.26
C ILE A 138 8.34 14.45 -27.40
N GLU A 139 8.02 15.56 -28.08
CA GLU A 139 7.04 15.55 -29.18
C GLU A 139 7.49 14.70 -30.36
N GLU A 140 8.75 14.80 -30.76
CA GLU A 140 9.34 13.98 -31.81
C GLU A 140 9.32 12.49 -31.44
N SER A 141 9.70 12.15 -30.21
CA SER A 141 9.67 10.78 -29.72
C SER A 141 8.25 10.21 -29.67
N MET A 142 7.28 11.01 -29.22
CA MET A 142 5.88 10.61 -29.21
C MET A 142 5.33 10.42 -30.62
N LEU A 143 5.67 11.30 -31.57
CA LEU A 143 5.22 11.22 -32.95
C LEU A 143 5.77 9.97 -33.64
N ASN A 144 7.06 9.69 -33.48
CA ASN A 144 7.66 8.47 -34.01
C ASN A 144 6.98 7.21 -33.45
N ALA A 145 6.73 7.16 -32.14
CA ALA A 145 6.01 6.04 -31.53
C ALA A 145 4.55 5.96 -31.99
N TYR A 146 3.88 7.09 -32.20
CA TYR A 146 2.51 7.15 -32.68
C TYR A 146 2.35 6.52 -34.07
N ASP A 147 3.27 6.91 -34.98
CA ASP A 147 3.29 6.43 -36.35
C ASP A 147 3.53 4.91 -36.40
N GLU A 148 4.43 4.39 -35.57
CA GLU A 148 4.68 2.95 -35.46
C GLU A 148 3.55 2.17 -34.78
N PHE A 149 2.87 2.77 -33.79
CA PHE A 149 1.92 2.05 -32.93
C PHE A 149 0.52 1.93 -33.55
N CYS A 150 0.07 2.93 -34.31
CA CYS A 150 -1.31 2.96 -34.78
C CYS A 150 -1.62 3.92 -35.93
N SER A 151 -0.75 4.90 -36.25
CA SER A 151 -1.02 5.95 -37.25
C SER A 151 -2.49 6.46 -37.20
N GLY A 152 -2.98 6.71 -35.99
CA GLY A 152 -4.39 7.04 -35.76
C GLY A 152 -4.79 8.40 -36.33
N PRO A 153 -6.03 8.85 -36.11
CA PRO A 153 -6.51 10.11 -36.66
C PRO A 153 -6.07 11.36 -35.88
N ASN A 154 -5.60 11.22 -34.64
CA ASN A 154 -5.41 12.36 -33.74
C ASN A 154 -4.19 12.22 -32.79
N PHE A 155 -3.02 12.64 -33.27
CA PHE A 155 -1.80 12.73 -32.43
C PHE A 155 -1.97 13.69 -31.24
N ALA A 156 -2.75 14.77 -31.39
CA ALA A 156 -2.95 15.76 -30.31
C ALA A 156 -3.57 15.14 -29.05
N SER A 157 -4.31 14.03 -29.19
CA SER A 157 -4.83 13.28 -28.03
C SER A 157 -3.71 12.74 -27.11
N TRP A 158 -2.55 12.37 -27.67
CA TRP A 158 -1.38 11.90 -26.91
C TRP A 158 -0.67 13.02 -26.17
N THR A 159 -0.69 14.25 -26.68
CA THR A 159 0.08 15.37 -26.12
C THR A 159 -0.76 16.33 -25.27
N GLU A 160 -2.06 16.47 -25.56
CA GLU A 160 -2.92 17.50 -24.98
C GLU A 160 -3.99 16.98 -24.04
N LYS A 161 -4.38 15.70 -24.14
CA LYS A 161 -5.50 15.13 -23.38
C LYS A 161 -5.12 13.94 -22.51
N TYR A 162 -4.33 13.01 -23.05
CA TYR A 162 -3.91 11.80 -22.35
C TYR A 162 -2.38 11.73 -22.27
N TYR A 163 -1.73 12.85 -21.94
CA TYR A 163 -0.27 13.00 -21.94
C TYR A 163 0.45 11.87 -21.18
N GLN A 164 -0.03 11.50 -20.00
CA GLN A 164 0.57 10.43 -19.21
C GLN A 164 0.53 9.08 -19.94
N LEU A 165 -0.62 8.70 -20.52
CA LEU A 165 -0.75 7.47 -21.29
C LEU A 165 0.09 7.53 -22.57
N GLY A 166 0.07 8.66 -23.28
CA GLY A 166 0.93 8.89 -24.45
C GLY A 166 2.40 8.65 -24.13
N ASN A 167 2.91 9.19 -23.01
CA ASN A 167 4.27 8.90 -22.54
C ASN A 167 4.51 7.39 -22.36
N ARG A 168 3.57 6.68 -21.70
CA ARG A 168 3.74 5.24 -21.42
C ARG A 168 3.81 4.42 -22.70
N LEU A 169 2.96 4.74 -23.67
CA LEU A 169 2.95 4.11 -24.99
C LEU A 169 4.25 4.38 -25.75
N THR A 170 4.80 5.59 -25.68
CA THR A 170 6.10 5.92 -26.29
C THR A 170 7.23 5.10 -25.68
N PHE A 171 7.28 4.98 -24.35
CA PHE A 171 8.27 4.12 -23.69
C PHE A 171 8.10 2.66 -24.08
N LEU A 172 6.88 2.11 -24.04
CA LEU A 172 6.62 0.74 -24.45
C LEU A 172 7.10 0.48 -25.89
N ASN A 173 6.76 1.39 -26.81
CA ASN A 173 7.15 1.28 -28.22
C ASN A 173 8.68 1.29 -28.40
N LYS A 174 9.38 2.15 -27.65
CA LYS A 174 10.84 2.23 -27.70
C LYS A 174 11.53 1.01 -27.10
N LEU A 175 11.01 0.46 -26.01
CA LEU A 175 11.67 -0.63 -25.29
C LEU A 175 11.43 -2.01 -25.93
N LYS A 176 10.26 -2.24 -26.54
CA LYS A 176 9.89 -3.54 -27.11
C LYS A 176 10.78 -4.04 -28.24
N SER A 177 11.53 -3.15 -28.90
CA SER A 177 12.51 -3.52 -29.93
C SER A 177 13.82 -4.07 -29.37
N HIS A 178 14.05 -3.94 -28.06
CA HIS A 178 15.32 -4.32 -27.43
C HIS A 178 15.19 -5.54 -26.52
N PHE A 179 14.06 -5.69 -25.83
CA PHE A 179 13.81 -6.80 -24.91
C PHE A 179 12.30 -6.97 -24.65
N PRO A 180 11.88 -8.13 -24.09
CA PRO A 180 10.49 -8.33 -23.71
C PRO A 180 10.06 -7.29 -22.66
N VAL A 181 8.98 -6.58 -22.95
CA VAL A 181 8.41 -5.54 -22.07
C VAL A 181 6.90 -5.55 -22.18
N LYS A 182 6.24 -5.36 -21.04
CA LYS A 182 4.79 -5.23 -20.92
C LYS A 182 4.42 -3.98 -20.14
N LEU A 183 3.34 -3.33 -20.58
CA LEU A 183 2.70 -2.21 -19.90
C LEU A 183 1.41 -2.69 -19.26
N ILE A 184 1.31 -2.57 -17.94
CA ILE A 184 0.10 -2.85 -17.19
C ILE A 184 -0.61 -1.53 -16.88
N LEU A 185 -1.85 -1.40 -17.34
CA LEU A 185 -2.75 -0.34 -16.92
C LEU A 185 -3.62 -0.89 -15.79
N LEU A 186 -3.21 -0.63 -14.55
CA LEU A 186 -3.91 -1.09 -13.36
C LEU A 186 -5.03 -0.10 -12.99
N ASN A 187 -6.26 -0.60 -12.88
CA ASN A 187 -7.44 0.21 -12.59
C ASN A 187 -8.08 -0.27 -11.30
N ILE A 188 -8.13 0.63 -10.32
CA ILE A 188 -8.83 0.35 -9.07
C ILE A 188 -10.32 0.60 -9.31
N VAL A 189 -11.09 -0.48 -9.25
CA VAL A 189 -12.54 -0.50 -9.41
C VAL A 189 -13.19 -0.28 -8.05
N ASN A 190 -14.26 0.51 -7.98
CA ASN A 190 -15.02 0.78 -6.77
C ASN A 190 -14.18 1.27 -5.57
N ASP A 191 -13.09 2.00 -5.83
CA ASP A 191 -12.14 2.44 -4.79
C ASP A 191 -12.84 3.14 -3.61
N GLU A 192 -12.96 2.44 -2.48
CA GLU A 192 -13.55 2.97 -1.25
C GLU A 192 -12.65 4.00 -0.57
N THR A 193 -11.40 4.08 -1.00
CA THR A 193 -10.43 5.05 -0.48
C THR A 193 -10.55 6.41 -1.13
N TYR A 194 -11.18 6.49 -2.31
CA TYR A 194 -11.25 7.68 -3.15
C TYR A 194 -12.64 7.83 -3.82
N ILE A 195 -12.66 8.16 -5.11
CA ILE A 195 -13.89 8.31 -5.90
C ILE A 195 -14.15 6.99 -6.63
N LYS A 196 -15.23 6.31 -6.24
CA LYS A 196 -15.65 5.05 -6.86
C LYS A 196 -15.84 5.21 -8.36
N CYS A 197 -15.36 4.21 -9.09
CA CYS A 197 -15.52 4.07 -10.54
C CYS A 197 -15.78 2.59 -10.82
N SER A 198 -16.89 2.27 -11.48
CA SER A 198 -17.26 0.87 -11.76
C SER A 198 -16.38 0.26 -12.84
N PHE A 199 -16.45 -1.06 -12.96
CA PHE A 199 -15.75 -1.80 -14.01
C PHE A 199 -16.24 -1.37 -15.41
N GLU A 200 -17.56 -1.23 -15.58
CA GLU A 200 -18.20 -0.80 -16.83
C GLU A 200 -17.76 0.61 -17.22
N GLU A 201 -17.72 1.54 -16.26
CA GLU A 201 -17.24 2.90 -16.48
C GLU A 201 -15.79 2.92 -16.98
N TRP A 202 -14.92 2.10 -16.39
CA TRP A 202 -13.55 1.97 -16.86
C TRP A 202 -13.45 1.37 -18.26
N GLN A 203 -14.23 0.32 -18.55
CA GLN A 203 -14.23 -0.31 -19.87
C GLN A 203 -14.69 0.66 -20.95
N ASP A 204 -15.80 1.38 -20.72
CA ASP A 204 -16.29 2.40 -21.65
C ASP A 204 -15.28 3.53 -21.83
N HIS A 205 -14.64 3.95 -20.74
CA HIS A 205 -13.61 4.97 -20.80
C HIS A 205 -12.44 4.53 -21.68
N TYR A 206 -11.85 3.35 -21.47
CA TYR A 206 -10.74 2.88 -22.30
C TYR A 206 -11.12 2.65 -23.75
N ARG A 207 -12.33 2.15 -24.03
CA ARG A 207 -12.82 2.04 -25.42
C ARG A 207 -12.78 3.39 -26.12
N ASN A 208 -13.18 4.45 -25.44
CA ASN A 208 -13.16 5.81 -25.99
C ASN A 208 -11.74 6.37 -26.10
N VAL A 209 -10.92 6.20 -25.06
CA VAL A 209 -9.52 6.66 -25.03
C VAL A 209 -8.72 6.02 -26.16
N PHE A 210 -8.74 4.69 -26.30
CA PHE A 210 -7.97 4.00 -27.34
C PHE A 210 -8.57 4.15 -28.73
N ALA A 211 -9.89 4.39 -28.86
CA ALA A 211 -10.46 4.80 -30.14
C ALA A 211 -9.88 6.15 -30.60
N GLU A 212 -9.77 7.11 -29.69
CA GLU A 212 -9.25 8.44 -29.96
C GLU A 212 -7.72 8.41 -30.20
N MET A 213 -6.98 7.72 -29.34
CA MET A 213 -5.52 7.69 -29.35
C MET A 213 -4.94 6.77 -30.41
N THR A 214 -5.57 5.62 -30.68
CA THR A 214 -4.95 4.56 -31.49
C THR A 214 -5.89 3.95 -32.52
N ASN A 215 -7.04 4.57 -32.77
CA ASN A 215 -8.10 4.04 -33.64
C ASN A 215 -8.55 2.62 -33.29
N THR A 216 -8.39 2.21 -32.02
CA THR A 216 -8.64 0.85 -31.57
C THR A 216 -9.72 0.87 -30.49
N ARG A 217 -10.91 0.35 -30.81
CA ARG A 217 -12.00 0.14 -29.82
C ARG A 217 -11.95 -1.22 -29.15
N ASN A 218 -11.28 -2.19 -29.78
CA ASN A 218 -11.23 -3.56 -29.30
C ASN A 218 -10.11 -3.72 -28.26
N LEU A 219 -10.45 -3.56 -26.98
CA LEU A 219 -9.48 -3.64 -25.88
C LEU A 219 -8.67 -4.95 -25.87
N PRO A 220 -9.24 -6.14 -26.12
CA PRO A 220 -8.47 -7.37 -26.31
C PRO A 220 -7.31 -7.29 -27.31
N SER A 221 -7.42 -6.46 -28.35
CA SER A 221 -6.32 -6.30 -29.33
C SER A 221 -5.13 -5.51 -28.79
N LEU A 222 -5.24 -4.89 -27.61
CA LEU A 222 -4.12 -4.21 -26.97
C LEU A 222 -3.08 -5.21 -26.42
N LYS A 223 -3.49 -6.45 -26.10
CA LYS A 223 -2.58 -7.51 -25.67
C LYS A 223 -1.52 -7.83 -26.71
N THR A 224 -1.89 -7.83 -27.99
CA THR A 224 -0.93 -8.05 -29.10
C THR A 224 0.08 -6.89 -29.24
N LYS A 225 -0.18 -5.78 -28.56
CA LYS A 225 0.71 -4.62 -28.46
C LYS A 225 1.44 -4.55 -27.11
N ASN A 226 1.46 -5.64 -26.35
CA ASN A 226 2.06 -5.74 -25.01
C ASN A 226 1.45 -4.80 -23.97
N ILE A 227 0.15 -4.55 -24.05
CA ILE A 227 -0.61 -3.76 -23.08
C ILE A 227 -1.69 -4.65 -22.47
N ASP A 228 -1.64 -4.79 -21.15
CA ASP A 228 -2.65 -5.49 -20.38
C ASP A 228 -3.42 -4.50 -19.52
N ILE A 229 -4.75 -4.57 -19.57
CA ILE A 229 -5.63 -3.75 -18.74
C ILE A 229 -6.10 -4.62 -17.59
N VAL A 230 -5.63 -4.32 -16.39
CA VAL A 230 -5.93 -5.10 -15.19
C VAL A 230 -6.89 -4.31 -14.31
N TYR A 231 -7.89 -5.00 -13.79
CA TYR A 231 -8.90 -4.43 -12.91
C TYR A 231 -8.76 -5.06 -11.53
N TYR A 232 -8.69 -4.22 -10.50
CA TYR A 232 -8.61 -4.66 -9.12
C TYR A 232 -9.71 -3.99 -8.31
N ASN A 233 -10.55 -4.79 -7.64
CA ASN A 233 -11.64 -4.25 -6.83
C ASN A 233 -11.09 -3.65 -5.53
N GLY A 234 -11.09 -2.32 -5.45
CA GLY A 234 -10.59 -1.51 -4.35
C GLY A 234 -11.52 -1.45 -3.14
N GLU A 235 -11.98 -2.61 -2.67
CA GLU A 235 -12.71 -2.71 -1.41
C GLU A 235 -11.74 -2.52 -0.26
N PHE A 236 -12.03 -1.60 0.64
CA PHE A 236 -11.16 -1.34 1.78
C PHE A 236 -10.97 -2.61 2.64
N ALA A 237 -11.99 -3.48 2.68
CA ALA A 237 -11.94 -4.84 3.23
C ALA A 237 -10.78 -5.71 2.73
N GLN A 238 -10.21 -5.42 1.57
CA GLN A 238 -9.08 -6.18 1.02
C GLN A 238 -7.72 -5.61 1.42
N ILE A 239 -7.66 -4.32 1.77
CA ILE A 239 -6.53 -3.76 2.53
C ILE A 239 -6.58 -4.33 3.95
N LEU A 240 -7.78 -4.52 4.48
CA LEU A 240 -8.05 -5.08 5.80
C LEU A 240 -7.48 -6.50 5.86
N ASP A 241 -7.91 -7.37 4.94
CA ASP A 241 -7.60 -8.80 4.83
C ASP A 241 -6.14 -9.11 4.40
N SER A 242 -5.15 -8.33 4.81
CA SER A 242 -3.79 -8.46 4.28
C SER A 242 -2.62 -8.31 5.24
N GLY A 243 -2.86 -7.73 6.42
CA GLY A 243 -1.95 -7.92 7.55
C GLY A 243 -1.76 -9.43 7.69
N ASN A 244 -0.52 -9.90 7.79
CA ASN A 244 -0.23 -11.33 7.88
C ASN A 244 -1.09 -11.95 9.00
N PHE A 245 -2.21 -12.59 8.65
CA PHE A 245 -2.98 -13.35 9.63
C PHE A 245 -2.19 -14.60 9.89
N GLU A 246 -1.43 -14.59 10.96
CA GLU A 246 -1.24 -15.83 11.68
C GLU A 246 -2.48 -16.02 12.55
N ILE A 247 -3.25 -17.04 12.22
CA ILE A 247 -4.18 -17.61 13.18
C ILE A 247 -3.29 -18.19 14.28
N VAL A 248 -3.19 -17.48 15.40
CA VAL A 248 -2.47 -17.94 16.57
C VAL A 248 -3.40 -18.86 17.36
N GLU A 249 -3.55 -20.10 16.90
CA GLU A 249 -4.11 -21.14 17.76
C GLU A 249 -3.17 -21.34 18.97
N ILE A 250 -3.80 -21.44 20.14
CA ILE A 250 -3.26 -20.89 21.39
C ILE A 250 -2.15 -21.71 22.03
N GLU A 251 -1.93 -22.94 21.60
CA GLU A 251 -0.91 -23.78 22.22
C GLU A 251 0.45 -23.65 21.52
N ASP A 252 0.49 -23.42 20.20
CA ASP A 252 1.76 -23.50 19.45
C ASP A 252 2.35 -22.16 19.02
N ASN A 253 1.57 -21.06 19.01
CA ASN A 253 1.98 -19.83 18.31
C ASN A 253 2.02 -18.54 19.14
N LEU A 254 1.69 -18.56 20.44
CA LEU A 254 1.85 -17.38 21.32
C LEU A 254 3.29 -16.84 21.31
N LEU A 255 4.28 -17.72 21.05
CA LEU A 255 5.71 -17.38 20.92
C LEU A 255 6.02 -16.42 19.77
N LYS A 256 5.13 -16.27 18.78
CA LYS A 256 5.34 -15.39 17.63
C LYS A 256 5.01 -13.92 17.91
N ILE A 257 4.21 -13.65 18.95
CA ILE A 257 4.03 -12.28 19.44
C ILE A 257 5.33 -11.87 20.14
N PRO A 258 6.08 -10.87 19.64
CA PRO A 258 7.42 -10.56 20.16
C PRO A 258 7.41 -10.13 21.63
N SER A 259 6.29 -9.55 22.08
CA SER A 259 6.14 -9.03 23.43
C SER A 259 5.62 -10.11 24.39
N LYS A 260 6.49 -10.62 25.26
CA LYS A 260 6.12 -11.52 26.37
C LYS A 260 4.99 -10.93 27.23
N PHE A 261 5.00 -9.62 27.44
CA PHE A 261 3.94 -8.92 28.17
C PHE A 261 2.58 -9.07 27.48
N VAL A 262 2.51 -8.86 26.17
CA VAL A 262 1.27 -9.02 25.40
C VAL A 262 0.80 -10.48 25.46
N GLN A 263 1.72 -11.44 25.38
CA GLN A 263 1.39 -12.86 25.56
C GLN A 263 0.76 -13.13 26.94
N ASP A 264 1.32 -12.58 28.01
CA ASP A 264 0.82 -12.77 29.38
C ASP A 264 -0.57 -12.15 29.56
N VAL A 265 -0.81 -10.96 28.99
CA VAL A 265 -2.14 -10.32 29.01
C VAL A 265 -3.16 -11.17 28.24
N ILE A 266 -2.81 -11.69 27.06
CA ILE A 266 -3.70 -12.56 26.27
C ILE A 266 -4.08 -13.82 27.06
N ARG A 267 -3.09 -14.53 27.64
CA ARG A 267 -3.34 -15.74 28.46
C ARG A 267 -4.35 -15.46 29.56
N LYS A 268 -4.17 -14.33 30.27
CA LYS A 268 -5.04 -13.97 31.38
C LYS A 268 -6.45 -13.57 30.93
N ILE A 269 -6.60 -12.82 29.84
CA ILE A 269 -7.91 -12.49 29.27
C ILE A 269 -8.67 -13.77 28.89
N MET A 270 -7.98 -14.78 28.36
CA MET A 270 -8.60 -16.06 28.02
C MET A 270 -9.06 -16.82 29.26
N ASP A 271 -8.21 -16.94 30.28
CA ASP A 271 -8.55 -17.58 31.56
C ASP A 271 -9.77 -16.91 32.22
N ASP A 272 -9.82 -15.58 32.17
CA ASP A 272 -10.93 -14.79 32.69
C ASP A 272 -12.21 -14.96 31.84
N SER A 273 -12.08 -15.13 30.52
CA SER A 273 -13.22 -15.44 29.63
C SER A 273 -13.82 -16.82 29.90
N LEU A 274 -12.98 -17.79 30.25
CA LEU A 274 -13.41 -19.14 30.63
C LEU A 274 -14.10 -19.16 31.99
N SER A 275 -13.77 -18.22 32.88
CA SER A 275 -14.37 -18.09 34.21
C SER A 275 -15.61 -17.18 34.25
N GLY A 276 -16.04 -16.62 33.12
CA GLY A 276 -17.29 -15.86 33.01
C GLY A 276 -17.21 -14.43 33.58
N ILE A 277 -16.00 -13.88 33.72
CA ILE A 277 -15.82 -12.48 34.12
C ILE A 277 -16.37 -11.59 33.00
N THR A 278 -17.11 -10.54 33.37
CA THR A 278 -17.84 -9.69 32.41
C THR A 278 -17.33 -8.26 32.31
N LYS A 279 -16.35 -7.85 33.12
CA LYS A 279 -15.66 -6.55 33.00
C LYS A 279 -14.25 -6.62 33.57
N LEU A 280 -13.33 -5.91 32.93
CA LEU A 280 -12.00 -5.65 33.49
C LEU A 280 -12.08 -4.55 34.57
N PRO A 281 -11.18 -4.55 35.57
CA PRO A 281 -11.09 -3.46 36.53
C PRO A 281 -10.77 -2.13 35.84
N ALA A 282 -11.50 -1.08 36.19
CA ALA A 282 -11.34 0.25 35.60
C ALA A 282 -10.08 0.98 36.10
N ASP A 283 -9.60 0.67 37.31
CA ASP A 283 -8.41 1.30 37.86
C ASP A 283 -7.15 0.41 37.72
N PRO A 284 -5.97 1.02 37.49
CA PRO A 284 -4.73 0.28 37.34
C PRO A 284 -4.36 -0.59 38.54
N ASN A 285 -4.75 -0.25 39.77
CA ASN A 285 -4.36 -1.01 40.96
C ASN A 285 -5.21 -2.27 41.16
N SER A 286 -6.51 -2.21 40.87
CA SER A 286 -7.33 -3.42 40.81
C SER A 286 -6.91 -4.30 39.64
N PHE A 287 -6.52 -3.73 38.51
CA PHE A 287 -5.89 -4.49 37.42
C PHE A 287 -4.59 -5.16 37.91
N LYS A 288 -3.67 -4.45 38.57
CA LYS A 288 -2.48 -5.07 39.18
C LYS A 288 -2.82 -6.24 40.11
N SER A 289 -3.83 -6.05 40.96
CA SER A 289 -4.22 -7.08 41.94
C SER A 289 -4.74 -8.35 41.27
N GLN A 290 -5.35 -8.22 40.09
CA GLN A 290 -5.90 -9.32 39.31
C GLN A 290 -4.90 -9.93 38.31
N PHE A 291 -3.90 -9.15 37.85
CA PHE A 291 -2.95 -9.51 36.79
C PHE A 291 -1.48 -9.68 37.28
N GLY A 292 -1.19 -9.46 38.56
CA GLY A 292 0.10 -9.78 39.20
C GLY A 292 1.06 -8.59 39.40
N SER A 293 2.06 -8.78 40.27
CA SER A 293 3.04 -7.76 40.73
C SER A 293 4.05 -7.29 39.67
N SER A 294 4.01 -7.85 38.45
CA SER A 294 4.78 -7.39 37.28
C SER A 294 4.26 -6.07 36.69
N PHE A 295 3.15 -5.53 37.22
CA PHE A 295 2.55 -4.25 36.84
C PHE A 295 2.79 -3.24 37.97
N SER A 296 3.59 -2.20 37.77
CA SER A 296 3.85 -1.13 38.75
C SER A 296 3.97 0.28 38.14
N PRO A 297 2.88 1.04 37.98
CA PRO A 297 2.94 2.49 37.97
C PRO A 297 3.27 2.99 39.37
N ARG A 298 4.35 3.77 39.50
CA ARG A 298 4.68 4.51 40.72
C ARG A 298 3.75 5.72 40.86
N LYS A 299 3.33 5.99 42.11
CA LYS A 299 2.81 7.31 42.50
C LYS A 299 3.99 8.27 42.55
N ASN A 300 3.84 9.42 41.90
CA ASN A 300 4.80 10.52 41.97
C ASN A 300 4.77 11.17 43.36
N GLU A 301 5.71 10.78 44.22
CA GLU A 301 6.22 11.61 45.32
C GLU A 301 7.75 11.52 45.30
N ASP A 302 8.38 12.60 44.83
CA ASP A 302 9.76 13.04 44.99
C ASP A 302 10.98 12.11 44.74
N LYS A 303 11.74 12.52 43.71
CA LYS A 303 13.22 12.51 43.53
C LYS A 303 14.02 11.18 43.44
N LYS A 304 14.72 11.14 42.28
CA LYS A 304 16.09 10.65 41.99
C LYS A 304 16.35 9.14 41.90
N ASN A 305 16.74 8.76 40.68
CA ASN A 305 17.63 7.68 40.26
C ASN A 305 17.32 6.27 40.74
N GLU A 306 16.62 5.51 39.88
CA GLU A 306 17.02 4.16 39.43
C GLU A 306 16.00 3.65 38.39
N HIS A 307 16.43 3.53 37.13
CA HIS A 307 15.64 2.94 36.04
C HIS A 307 15.39 1.45 36.34
N THR A 308 14.19 1.11 36.79
CA THR A 308 13.78 -0.29 36.99
C THR A 308 12.36 -0.52 36.47
N ILE A 309 12.32 -0.95 35.20
CA ILE A 309 11.36 -1.91 34.61
C ILE A 309 9.90 -1.77 35.08
N CYS A 310 9.24 -0.65 34.75
CA CYS A 310 7.78 -0.66 34.52
C CYS A 310 7.29 0.40 33.49
N ASP A 311 8.16 0.80 32.56
CA ASP A 311 7.96 1.98 31.70
C ASP A 311 7.59 1.64 30.24
N LYS A 312 7.18 0.39 29.94
CA LYS A 312 7.10 -0.11 28.54
C LYS A 312 5.71 -0.31 27.96
N TYR A 313 4.66 -0.27 28.79
CA TYR A 313 3.30 -0.63 28.36
C TYR A 313 2.25 0.27 29.00
N ASN A 314 1.33 0.79 28.19
CA ASN A 314 0.16 1.53 28.65
C ASN A 314 -1.12 0.72 28.35
N PHE A 315 -2.13 0.84 29.22
CA PHE A 315 -3.35 0.05 29.19
C PHE A 315 -4.59 0.95 29.06
N ILE A 316 -5.47 0.64 28.12
CA ILE A 316 -6.83 1.20 28.03
C ILE A 316 -7.75 -0.01 28.26
N PRO A 317 -8.61 -0.03 29.29
CA PRO A 317 -9.59 0.98 29.62
C PRO A 317 -9.34 1.69 30.94
N SER A 318 -8.11 2.09 31.20
CA SER A 318 -7.83 2.89 32.39
C SER A 318 -8.29 4.34 32.18
N ASP A 319 -9.02 4.91 33.14
CA ASP A 319 -9.30 6.36 33.21
C ASP A 319 -8.01 7.20 33.33
N TYR A 320 -6.88 6.53 33.59
CA TYR A 320 -5.55 7.08 33.57
C TYR A 320 -4.95 6.93 32.18
N LEU A 321 -4.71 8.05 31.51
CA LEU A 321 -3.80 8.14 30.37
C LEU A 321 -2.40 7.82 30.91
N GLY A 322 -2.00 6.55 30.87
CA GLY A 322 -0.66 6.15 31.28
C GLY A 322 0.43 6.86 30.48
N GLU A 323 1.68 6.71 30.92
CA GLU A 323 2.82 7.35 30.29
C GLU A 323 3.04 6.84 28.85
N CYS A 324 3.56 7.72 28.00
CA CYS A 324 3.92 7.37 26.64
C CYS A 324 5.09 6.39 26.63
N CYS A 325 4.89 5.25 25.96
CA CYS A 325 5.86 4.16 25.88
C CYS A 325 5.89 3.57 24.47
N GLU A 326 6.86 2.70 24.20
CA GLU A 326 7.04 2.13 22.85
C GLU A 326 5.86 1.22 22.42
N THR A 327 5.19 0.54 23.36
CA THR A 327 4.09 -0.38 23.08
C THR A 327 2.83 0.00 23.85
N LEU A 328 1.76 0.36 23.14
CA LEU A 328 0.42 0.52 23.71
C LEU A 328 -0.33 -0.81 23.65
N VAL A 329 -1.00 -1.20 24.74
CA VAL A 329 -1.94 -2.33 24.75
C VAL A 329 -3.33 -1.81 25.11
N ALA A 330 -4.20 -1.71 24.12
CA ALA A 330 -5.60 -1.36 24.32
C ALA A 330 -6.41 -2.65 24.44
N VAL A 331 -7.24 -2.76 25.48
CA VAL A 331 -8.08 -3.92 25.72
C VAL A 331 -9.54 -3.51 25.72
N CYS A 332 -10.32 -4.22 24.92
CA CYS A 332 -11.76 -4.03 24.79
C CYS A 332 -12.46 -5.35 25.10
N TYR A 333 -12.91 -5.51 26.32
CA TYR A 333 -13.44 -6.78 26.82
C TYR A 333 -14.98 -6.78 26.84
N ASN A 334 -15.58 -7.94 27.13
CA ASN A 334 -17.03 -8.08 27.20
C ASN A 334 -17.65 -6.93 28.02
N GLY A 335 -18.70 -6.30 27.50
CA GLY A 335 -19.37 -5.18 28.16
C GLY A 335 -18.71 -3.80 28.02
N ASP A 336 -17.54 -3.69 27.38
CA ASP A 336 -17.01 -2.41 26.89
C ASP A 336 -17.68 -1.98 25.58
N ASP A 337 -17.57 -0.70 25.24
CA ASP A 337 -17.93 -0.18 23.92
C ASP A 337 -16.71 -0.25 22.98
N PHE A 338 -16.78 -1.10 21.95
CA PHE A 338 -15.71 -1.30 20.98
C PHE A 338 -15.32 -0.01 20.26
N ASP A 339 -16.31 0.78 19.84
CA ASP A 339 -16.10 2.01 19.10
C ASP A 339 -15.31 3.02 19.95
N GLU A 340 -15.72 3.16 21.21
CA GLU A 340 -15.07 4.06 22.16
C GLU A 340 -13.65 3.60 22.50
N ARG A 341 -13.43 2.30 22.72
CA ARG A 341 -12.08 1.77 23.01
C ARG A 341 -11.13 1.93 21.83
N LEU A 342 -11.61 1.64 20.63
CA LEU A 342 -10.88 1.83 19.39
C LEU A 342 -10.47 3.30 19.23
N ARG A 343 -11.42 4.21 19.44
CA ARG A 343 -11.17 5.65 19.42
C ARG A 343 -10.10 6.08 20.43
N GLN A 344 -10.18 5.58 21.67
CA GLN A 344 -9.23 5.90 22.73
C GLN A 344 -7.81 5.40 22.39
N GLY A 345 -7.68 4.16 21.95
CA GLY A 345 -6.40 3.58 21.54
C GLY A 345 -5.74 4.36 20.41
N LEU A 346 -6.50 4.68 19.36
CA LEU A 346 -6.00 5.45 18.23
C LEU A 346 -5.65 6.89 18.61
N ASN A 347 -6.50 7.58 19.39
CA ASN A 347 -6.20 8.92 19.87
C ASN A 347 -4.94 8.94 20.74
N HIS A 348 -4.71 7.89 21.53
CA HIS A 348 -3.52 7.83 22.36
C HIS A 348 -2.24 7.80 21.51
N VAL A 349 -2.17 6.93 20.50
CA VAL A 349 -0.99 6.84 19.63
C VAL A 349 -0.82 8.04 18.70
N ILE A 350 -1.92 8.64 18.23
CA ILE A 350 -1.87 9.76 17.26
C ILE A 350 -1.68 11.11 17.95
N ASP A 351 -2.44 11.38 19.02
CA ASP A 351 -2.54 12.71 19.61
C ASP A 351 -1.69 12.83 20.89
N ASN A 352 -1.77 11.85 21.79
CA ASN A 352 -1.16 11.96 23.12
C ASN A 352 0.32 11.57 23.13
N CYS A 353 0.67 10.50 22.42
CA CYS A 353 2.00 9.88 22.45
C CYS A 353 2.61 9.79 21.05
N TYR A 354 2.39 10.85 20.26
CA TYR A 354 2.91 11.02 18.92
C TYR A 354 4.42 10.73 18.85
N ASN A 355 4.83 9.89 17.88
CA ASN A 355 6.20 9.41 17.67
C ASN A 355 6.84 8.65 18.85
N GLN A 356 6.11 8.34 19.92
CA GLN A 356 6.62 7.55 21.04
C GLN A 356 6.14 6.10 20.97
N ASN A 357 4.85 5.89 20.69
CA ASN A 357 4.36 4.55 20.42
C ASN A 357 4.86 4.06 19.06
N LYS A 358 5.45 2.88 19.04
CA LYS A 358 5.79 2.14 17.81
C LYS A 358 4.87 0.97 17.58
N TYR A 359 4.22 0.45 18.62
CA TYR A 359 3.31 -0.68 18.53
C TYR A 359 1.99 -0.36 19.25
N LEU A 360 0.85 -0.75 18.66
CA LEU A 360 -0.46 -0.76 19.31
C LEU A 360 -1.07 -2.15 19.18
N TYR A 361 -1.14 -2.87 20.29
CA TYR A 361 -1.88 -4.13 20.42
C TYR A 361 -3.29 -3.84 20.93
N PHE A 362 -4.29 -3.93 20.05
CA PHE A 362 -5.70 -3.80 20.37
C PHE A 362 -6.32 -5.18 20.62
N LEU A 363 -6.30 -5.64 21.86
CA LEU A 363 -6.88 -6.91 22.27
C LEU A 363 -8.39 -6.73 22.48
N THR A 364 -9.21 -7.62 21.96
CA THR A 364 -10.66 -7.47 22.10
C THR A 364 -11.39 -8.80 22.11
N THR A 365 -12.53 -8.89 22.77
CA THR A 365 -13.45 -10.03 22.64
C THR A 365 -14.60 -9.76 21.66
N GLN A 366 -14.63 -8.56 21.06
CA GLN A 366 -15.67 -8.12 20.16
C GLN A 366 -15.07 -7.48 18.92
N TRP A 367 -15.76 -7.62 17.78
CA TRP A 367 -15.26 -7.10 16.52
C TRP A 367 -16.39 -6.46 15.74
N ASP A 368 -16.24 -5.17 15.42
CA ASP A 368 -17.17 -4.45 14.56
C ASP A 368 -16.43 -3.73 13.43
N ILE A 369 -16.67 -4.21 12.20
CA ILE A 369 -16.06 -3.66 11.00
C ILE A 369 -16.54 -2.23 10.70
N ASN A 370 -17.73 -1.84 11.16
CA ASN A 370 -18.23 -0.49 10.93
C ASN A 370 -17.48 0.53 11.78
N SER A 371 -17.17 0.19 13.03
CA SER A 371 -16.28 0.98 13.89
C SER A 371 -14.89 1.13 13.29
N ILE A 372 -14.31 0.06 12.72
CA ILE A 372 -13.02 0.13 12.01
C ILE A 372 -13.10 1.09 10.82
N ARG A 373 -14.13 0.94 9.96
CA ARG A 373 -14.36 1.85 8.83
C ARG A 373 -14.54 3.30 9.26
N LYS A 374 -15.25 3.52 10.38
CA LYS A 374 -15.47 4.86 10.96
C LYS A 374 -14.16 5.52 11.40
N TYR A 375 -13.21 4.76 11.93
CA TYR A 375 -11.90 5.27 12.36
C TYR A 375 -10.77 5.09 11.34
N ARG A 376 -11.11 4.76 10.09
CA ARG A 376 -10.16 4.57 8.98
C ARG A 376 -9.08 5.64 8.89
N ASP A 377 -9.44 6.91 8.91
CA ASP A 377 -8.46 8.01 8.75
C ASP A 377 -7.46 8.05 9.92
N LYS A 378 -7.89 7.66 11.12
CA LYS A 378 -7.01 7.56 12.29
C LYS A 378 -6.09 6.36 12.20
N ILE A 379 -6.60 5.21 11.75
CA ILE A 379 -5.81 4.00 11.52
C ILE A 379 -4.71 4.28 10.48
N LEU A 380 -5.08 4.89 9.34
CA LEU A 380 -4.11 5.33 8.32
C LEU A 380 -3.11 6.32 8.90
N ARG A 381 -3.55 7.27 9.72
CA ARG A 381 -2.66 8.23 10.36
C ARG A 381 -1.67 7.59 11.32
N ALA A 382 -2.08 6.59 12.10
CA ALA A 382 -1.18 5.86 12.99
C ALA A 382 -0.09 5.10 12.20
N LEU A 383 -0.47 4.48 11.07
CA LEU A 383 0.48 3.80 10.19
C LEU A 383 1.44 4.77 9.50
N GLU A 384 0.96 5.93 9.07
CA GLU A 384 1.81 6.99 8.47
C GLU A 384 2.93 7.45 9.41
N ILE A 385 2.66 7.49 10.71
CA ILE A 385 3.66 7.90 11.72
C ILE A 385 4.53 6.74 12.19
N GLY A 386 4.41 5.57 11.54
CA GLY A 386 5.25 4.40 11.77
C GLY A 386 4.78 3.50 12.92
N VAL A 387 3.56 3.66 13.42
CA VAL A 387 3.00 2.74 14.43
C VAL A 387 2.58 1.45 13.75
N GLU A 388 3.09 0.33 14.23
CA GLU A 388 2.61 -1.01 13.88
C GLU A 388 1.37 -1.34 14.71
N LEU A 389 0.24 -1.52 14.03
CA LEU A 389 -1.03 -1.83 14.67
C LEU A 389 -1.23 -3.36 14.65
N HIS A 390 -1.78 -3.91 15.73
CA HIS A 390 -2.08 -5.33 15.89
C HIS A 390 -3.42 -5.46 16.59
N PHE A 391 -4.47 -5.86 15.88
CA PHE A 391 -5.76 -6.07 16.50
C PHE A 391 -5.92 -7.55 16.77
N ILE A 392 -6.32 -7.96 17.97
CA ILE A 392 -6.33 -9.38 18.35
C ILE A 392 -7.70 -9.69 18.95
N LEU A 393 -8.53 -10.44 18.22
CA LEU A 393 -9.80 -10.95 18.70
C LEU A 393 -9.58 -12.22 19.53
N ILE A 394 -10.04 -12.20 20.76
CA ILE A 394 -9.96 -13.29 21.73
C ILE A 394 -11.36 -13.87 21.88
N ASN A 395 -11.54 -15.13 21.53
CA ASN A 395 -12.81 -15.86 21.66
C ASN A 395 -12.58 -17.16 22.44
N GLY A 396 -12.81 -17.12 23.75
CA GLY A 396 -12.59 -18.25 24.66
C GLY A 396 -11.12 -18.69 24.65
N LYS A 397 -10.86 -19.84 24.03
CA LYS A 397 -9.51 -20.44 23.87
C LYS A 397 -8.87 -20.15 22.52
N THR A 398 -9.33 -19.15 21.77
CA THR A 398 -8.74 -18.74 20.48
C THR A 398 -8.35 -17.28 20.53
N ALA A 399 -7.18 -16.93 19.99
CA ALA A 399 -6.74 -15.55 19.79
C ALA A 399 -6.38 -15.41 18.31
N LYS A 400 -7.05 -14.49 17.62
CA LYS A 400 -6.90 -14.30 16.19
C LYS A 400 -6.51 -12.86 15.94
N GLU A 401 -5.38 -12.65 15.29
CA GLU A 401 -5.08 -11.31 14.79
C GLU A 401 -6.15 -10.93 13.74
N MET A 402 -6.76 -9.78 13.96
CA MET A 402 -7.86 -9.25 13.17
C MET A 402 -7.36 -8.21 12.19
N PRO A 403 -7.97 -8.18 11.00
CA PRO A 403 -7.68 -7.14 10.02
C PRO A 403 -8.19 -5.81 10.55
N TYR A 404 -7.36 -4.79 10.66
CA TYR A 404 -7.82 -3.48 11.16
C TYR A 404 -7.75 -2.37 10.15
N LEU A 405 -7.16 -2.65 8.99
CA LEU A 405 -6.94 -1.64 7.98
C LEU A 405 -7.89 -1.63 6.82
#